data_AF-A0A945SD74-F1
#
_entry.id   AF-A0A945SD74-F1
#
_cell.length_a   1.000
_cell.length_b   1.000
_cell.length_c   1.000
_cell.angle_alpha   90.00
_cell.angle_beta   90.00
_cell.angle_gamma   90.00
#
_symmetry.space_group_name_H-M   'P 1'
#
loop_
_entity.id
_entity.type
_entity.pdbx_description
1 polymer ?
#
loop_
_entity_poly.entity_id
_entity_poly.type
_entity_poly.pdbx_seq_one_letter_code
_entity_poly.pdbx_strand_id
1 'polypeptide(L)'
;MKKLSLVIVVLLNVFFANAQQRNCGTMQHLDEIRQRDPGVDNRMDVENLDIKHWISNNTSSSKSMPNIITIPVVVHVIYKNSSQNISDAQIFSQIDILNEDFRMNNSDASSVPSA
;
A
#
# COMPACT_ATOMS: atom_id res chain seq x y z
N MET A 1 25.62 -41.94 -10.01
CA MET A 1 24.16 -41.88 -10.23
C MET A 1 23.40 -41.23 -9.08
N LYS A 2 23.56 -41.66 -7.81
CA LYS A 2 22.87 -41.05 -6.65
C LYS A 2 23.15 -39.54 -6.45
N LYS A 3 24.40 -39.10 -6.69
CA LYS A 3 24.79 -37.68 -6.63
C LYS A 3 24.15 -36.83 -7.75
N LEU A 4 23.90 -37.42 -8.92
CA LEU A 4 23.26 -36.74 -10.05
C LEU A 4 21.75 -36.57 -9.81
N SER A 5 21.10 -37.59 -9.24
CA SER A 5 19.69 -37.50 -8.83
C SER A 5 19.45 -36.44 -7.75
N LEU A 6 20.38 -36.27 -6.80
CA LEU A 6 20.26 -35.25 -5.75
C LEU A 6 20.32 -33.82 -6.33
N VAL A 7 21.22 -33.58 -7.29
CA VAL A 7 21.37 -32.28 -7.97
C VAL A 7 20.12 -31.95 -8.81
N ILE A 8 19.54 -32.93 -9.48
CA ILE A 8 18.30 -32.75 -10.28
C ILE A 8 17.11 -32.40 -9.38
N VAL A 9 16.97 -33.04 -8.21
CA VAL A 9 15.90 -32.72 -7.25
C VAL A 9 16.05 -31.31 -6.69
N VAL A 10 17.28 -30.87 -6.37
CA VAL A 10 17.54 -29.49 -5.91
C VAL A 10 17.22 -28.47 -7.00
N LEU A 11 17.61 -28.72 -8.26
CA LEU A 11 17.32 -27.82 -9.39
C LEU A 11 15.82 -27.73 -9.72
N LEU A 12 15.06 -28.81 -9.57
CA LEU A 12 13.60 -28.82 -9.78
C LEU A 12 12.81 -28.00 -8.74
N ASN A 13 13.35 -27.83 -7.52
CA ASN A 13 12.68 -27.05 -6.47
C ASN A 13 12.79 -25.52 -6.66
N VAL A 14 13.77 -25.04 -7.44
CA VAL A 14 13.98 -23.60 -7.67
C VAL A 14 12.88 -23.01 -8.57
N PHE A 15 12.22 -23.83 -9.40
CA PHE A 15 11.16 -23.39 -10.30
C PHE A 15 9.79 -23.15 -9.64
N PHE A 16 9.61 -23.49 -8.36
CA PHE A 16 8.35 -23.30 -7.63
C PHE A 16 8.31 -22.05 -6.74
N ALA A 17 9.33 -21.20 -6.81
CA ALA A 17 9.33 -19.90 -6.13
C ALA A 17 8.34 -18.94 -6.78
N ASN A 18 7.07 -19.02 -6.38
CA ASN A 18 6.07 -18.01 -6.71
C ASN A 18 6.30 -16.80 -5.81
N ALA A 19 6.73 -15.68 -6.39
CA ALA A 19 6.69 -14.40 -5.70
C ALA A 19 5.22 -14.06 -5.41
N GLN A 20 4.91 -13.66 -4.17
CA GLN A 20 3.56 -13.21 -3.82
C GLN A 20 3.27 -11.89 -4.53
N GLN A 21 2.58 -11.96 -5.66
CA GLN A 21 2.12 -10.78 -6.37
C GLN A 21 0.89 -10.21 -5.65
N ARG A 22 1.03 -9.01 -5.07
CA ARG A 22 -0.11 -8.27 -4.51
C ARG A 22 -1.02 -7.84 -5.65
N ASN A 23 -2.30 -8.18 -5.57
CA ASN A 23 -3.31 -7.65 -6.49
C ASN A 23 -3.76 -6.27 -6.01
N CYS A 24 -3.56 -5.23 -6.84
CA CYS A 24 -3.98 -3.87 -6.56
C CYS A 24 -4.62 -3.27 -7.83
N GLY A 25 -5.89 -2.92 -7.76
CA GLY A 25 -6.66 -2.44 -8.90
C GLY A 25 -6.38 -0.99 -9.31
N THR A 26 -5.65 -0.21 -8.51
CA THR A 26 -5.47 1.23 -8.73
C THR A 26 -4.83 1.55 -10.08
N MET A 27 -3.80 0.81 -10.48
CA MET A 27 -3.10 1.07 -11.76
C MET A 27 -3.93 0.60 -12.95
N GLN A 28 -4.58 -0.56 -12.83
CA GLN A 28 -5.50 -1.03 -13.87
C GLN A 28 -6.62 0.00 -14.12
N HIS A 29 -7.22 0.53 -13.06
CA HIS A 29 -8.27 1.53 -13.20
C HIS A 29 -7.76 2.85 -13.78
N LEU A 30 -6.54 3.27 -13.41
CA LEU A 30 -5.91 4.45 -14.00
C LEU A 30 -5.72 4.27 -15.51
N ASP A 31 -5.29 3.10 -15.96
CA ASP A 31 -5.15 2.80 -17.39
C ASP A 31 -6.49 2.81 -18.13
N GLU A 32 -7.57 2.32 -17.50
CA GLU A 32 -8.94 2.42 -18.02
C GLU A 32 -9.41 3.89 -18.12
N ILE A 33 -9.00 4.76 -17.20
CA ILE A 33 -9.31 6.19 -17.26
C ILE A 33 -8.55 6.84 -18.43
N ARG A 34 -7.26 6.56 -18.60
CA ARG A 34 -6.44 7.10 -19.70
C ARG A 34 -7.01 6.75 -21.08
N GLN A 35 -7.55 5.55 -21.23
CA GLN A 35 -8.19 5.13 -22.48
C GLN A 35 -9.47 5.90 -22.78
N ARG A 36 -10.24 6.28 -21.76
CA ARG A 36 -11.52 6.99 -21.90
C ARG A 36 -11.37 8.51 -21.90
N ASP A 37 -10.30 9.02 -21.31
CA ASP A 37 -10.03 10.43 -21.14
C ASP A 37 -8.54 10.73 -21.41
N PRO A 38 -8.20 11.08 -22.66
CA PRO A 38 -6.83 11.43 -23.04
C PRO A 38 -6.24 12.64 -22.31
N GLY A 39 -7.07 13.44 -21.62
CA GLY A 39 -6.64 14.61 -20.87
C GLY A 39 -6.28 14.34 -19.40
N VAL A 40 -6.47 13.12 -18.90
CA VAL A 40 -6.29 12.80 -17.47
C VAL A 40 -4.87 13.04 -16.98
N ASP A 41 -3.86 12.66 -17.77
CA ASP A 41 -2.46 12.81 -17.38
C ASP A 41 -2.09 14.29 -17.26
N ASN A 42 -2.54 15.14 -18.21
CA ASN A 42 -2.32 16.59 -18.14
C ASN A 42 -2.94 17.21 -16.88
N ARG A 43 -4.14 16.78 -16.47
CA ARG A 43 -4.78 17.31 -15.25
C ARG A 43 -4.03 16.87 -14.00
N MET A 44 -3.60 15.61 -13.96
CA MET A 44 -2.79 15.10 -12.86
C MET A 44 -1.45 15.84 -12.73
N ASP A 45 -0.82 16.17 -13.86
CA ASP A 45 0.41 16.97 -13.87
C ASP A 45 0.19 18.38 -13.35
N VAL A 46 -0.91 19.04 -13.75
CA VAL A 46 -1.29 20.36 -13.23
C VAL A 46 -1.53 20.29 -11.71
N GLU A 47 -2.31 19.31 -11.23
CA GLU A 47 -2.55 19.12 -9.78
C GLU A 47 -1.25 18.89 -9.00
N ASN A 48 -0.34 18.07 -9.55
CA ASN A 48 0.96 17.83 -8.93
C ASN A 48 1.83 19.09 -8.88
N LEU A 49 1.78 19.95 -9.89
CA LEU A 49 2.47 21.25 -9.88
C LEU A 49 1.87 22.19 -8.83
N ASP A 50 0.55 22.24 -8.73
CA ASP A 50 -0.15 23.07 -7.73
C ASP A 50 0.18 22.62 -6.30
N ILE A 51 0.23 21.30 -6.05
CA ILE A 51 0.66 20.74 -4.76
C ILE A 51 2.12 21.15 -4.45
N LYS A 52 3.04 21.04 -5.43
CA LYS A 52 4.44 21.45 -5.24
C LYS A 52 4.57 22.93 -4.89
N HIS A 53 3.85 23.79 -5.61
CA HIS A 53 3.82 25.23 -5.32
C HIS A 53 3.23 25.52 -3.94
N TRP A 54 2.16 24.82 -3.56
CA TRP A 54 1.57 24.97 -2.24
C TRP A 54 2.57 24.58 -1.15
N ILE A 55 3.26 23.45 -1.29
CA ILE A 55 4.27 22.98 -0.34
C ILE A 55 5.40 24.02 -0.20
N SER A 56 5.99 24.51 -1.30
CA SER A 56 7.10 25.47 -1.25
C SER A 56 6.71 26.77 -0.55
N ASN A 57 5.47 27.22 -0.77
CA ASN A 57 5.00 28.51 -0.26
C ASN A 57 4.44 28.42 1.17
N ASN A 58 4.09 27.22 1.64
CA ASN A 58 3.46 26.99 2.95
C ASN A 58 4.35 26.18 3.91
N THR A 59 5.66 26.06 3.66
CA THR A 59 6.59 25.35 4.55
C THR A 59 6.57 25.87 6.00
N SER A 60 6.31 27.17 6.21
CA SER A 60 6.13 27.79 7.54
C SER A 60 4.80 27.48 8.23
N SER A 61 3.79 26.98 7.49
CA SER A 61 2.51 26.50 8.04
C SER A 61 2.65 25.18 8.81
N SER A 62 3.82 24.52 8.71
CA SER A 62 4.22 23.40 9.56
C SER A 62 4.23 23.75 11.06
N LYS A 63 4.24 25.03 11.43
CA LYS A 63 4.15 25.48 12.83
C LYS A 63 2.74 25.38 13.41
N SER A 64 1.70 25.23 12.57
CA SER A 64 0.29 25.14 12.98
C SER A 64 -0.33 23.78 12.68
N MET A 65 0.36 22.88 11.98
CA MET A 65 -0.13 21.52 11.81
C MET A 65 0.04 20.77 13.13
N PRO A 66 -1.02 20.15 13.65
CA PRO A 66 -0.90 19.36 14.86
C PRO A 66 0.09 18.22 14.61
N ASN A 67 0.92 17.93 15.61
CA ASN A 67 1.89 16.83 15.58
C ASN A 67 1.22 15.45 15.36
N ILE A 68 -0.09 15.37 15.59
CA ILE A 68 -0.92 14.18 15.37
C ILE A 68 -2.17 14.60 14.59
N ILE A 69 -2.38 13.98 13.43
CA ILE A 69 -3.60 14.12 12.63
C ILE A 69 -4.50 12.92 12.92
N THR A 70 -5.68 13.18 13.49
CA THR A 70 -6.68 12.11 13.75
C THR A 70 -7.65 12.02 12.59
N ILE A 71 -7.68 10.87 11.92
CA ILE A 71 -8.62 10.57 10.83
C ILE A 71 -9.76 9.72 11.40
N PRO A 72 -11.01 10.22 11.45
CA PRO A 72 -12.15 9.39 11.85
C PRO A 72 -12.45 8.36 10.76
N VAL A 73 -12.57 7.09 11.15
CA VAL A 73 -12.78 5.97 10.22
C VAL A 73 -14.11 5.28 10.52
N VAL A 74 -14.85 4.97 9.47
CA VAL A 74 -16.01 4.07 9.50
C VAL A 74 -15.67 2.85 8.63
N VAL A 75 -15.82 1.65 9.18
CA VAL A 75 -15.58 0.40 8.45
C VAL A 75 -16.92 -0.22 8.08
N HIS A 76 -17.18 -0.32 6.77
CA HIS A 76 -18.36 -0.97 6.23
C HIS A 76 -18.05 -2.44 5.90
N VAL A 77 -18.50 -3.36 6.76
CA VAL A 77 -18.40 -4.81 6.48
C VAL A 77 -19.57 -5.23 5.59
N ILE A 78 -19.31 -5.45 4.31
CA ILE A 78 -20.30 -5.95 3.35
C ILE A 78 -20.10 -7.47 3.21
N TYR A 79 -21.07 -8.26 3.66
CA TYR A 79 -20.97 -9.72 3.69
C TYR A 79 -22.20 -10.40 3.11
N LYS A 80 -21.99 -11.54 2.44
CA LYS A 80 -23.06 -12.42 1.93
C LYS A 80 -23.28 -13.63 2.83
N ASN A 81 -22.26 -14.08 3.55
CA ASN A 81 -22.34 -15.24 4.45
C ASN A 81 -21.58 -14.93 5.76
N SER A 82 -21.74 -15.80 6.76
CA SER A 82 -21.17 -15.61 8.10
C SER A 82 -19.65 -15.52 8.13
N SER A 83 -18.94 -16.27 7.27
CA SER A 83 -17.46 -16.23 7.22
C SER A 83 -16.91 -14.88 6.73
N GLN A 84 -17.71 -14.10 6.01
CA GLN A 84 -17.35 -12.76 5.55
C GLN A 84 -17.73 -11.67 6.55
N ASN A 85 -18.56 -11.99 7.55
CA ASN A 85 -18.87 -11.09 8.65
C ASN A 85 -17.75 -11.18 9.69
N ILE A 86 -16.69 -10.42 9.45
CA ILE A 86 -15.49 -10.41 10.30
C ILE A 86 -15.80 -9.85 11.69
N SER A 87 -15.00 -10.25 12.68
CA SER A 87 -15.15 -9.77 14.04
C SER A 87 -14.63 -8.34 14.19
N ASP A 88 -15.16 -7.62 15.18
CA ASP A 88 -14.65 -6.30 15.54
C ASP A 88 -13.16 -6.35 15.89
N ALA A 89 -12.70 -7.43 16.53
CA ALA A 89 -11.28 -7.62 16.82
C ALA A 89 -10.41 -7.65 15.55
N GLN A 90 -10.90 -8.26 14.46
CA GLN A 90 -10.19 -8.24 13.19
C GLN A 90 -10.18 -6.82 12.58
N ILE A 91 -11.28 -6.07 12.69
CA ILE A 91 -11.36 -4.68 12.26
C ILE A 91 -10.34 -3.82 13.02
N PHE A 92 -10.33 -3.91 14.36
CA PHE A 92 -9.41 -3.16 15.20
C PHE A 92 -7.95 -3.51 14.91
N SER A 93 -7.64 -4.78 14.64
CA SER A 93 -6.27 -5.16 14.26
C SER A 93 -5.76 -4.43 13.01
N GLN A 94 -6.64 -4.12 12.05
CA GLN A 94 -6.25 -3.34 10.87
C GLN A 94 -6.05 -1.86 11.19
N ILE A 95 -6.88 -1.30 12.09
CA ILE A 95 -6.70 0.07 12.56
C ILE A 95 -5.39 0.22 13.34
N ASP A 96 -5.03 -0.77 14.15
CA ASP A 96 -3.76 -0.80 14.88
C ASP A 96 -2.57 -0.80 13.92
N ILE A 97 -2.58 -1.66 12.90
CA ILE A 97 -1.55 -1.68 11.84
C ILE A 97 -1.43 -0.33 11.13
N LEU A 98 -2.56 0.30 10.77
CA LEU A 98 -2.51 1.64 10.15
C LEU A 98 -1.89 2.66 11.09
N ASN A 99 -2.25 2.66 12.38
CA ASN A 99 -1.66 3.57 13.36
C ASN A 99 -0.15 3.30 13.57
N GLU A 100 0.29 2.04 13.51
CA GLU A 100 1.70 1.66 13.55
C GLU A 100 2.44 2.19 12.32
N ASP A 101 1.98 1.87 11.13
CA ASP A 101 2.63 2.23 9.86
C ASP A 101 2.71 3.75 9.66
N PHE A 102 1.59 4.46 9.87
CA PHE A 102 1.54 5.92 9.67
C PHE A 102 2.31 6.70 10.75
N ARG A 103 2.65 6.05 11.87
CA ARG A 103 3.50 6.64 12.91
C ARG A 103 4.91 6.08 12.92
N MET A 104 5.27 5.22 11.97
CA MET A 104 6.55 4.52 11.91
C MET A 104 6.87 3.76 13.22
N ASN A 105 5.83 3.20 13.83
CA ASN A 105 5.87 2.42 15.06
C ASN A 105 5.85 0.91 14.79
N ASN A 106 5.82 0.51 13.52
CA ASN A 106 5.86 -0.86 13.05
C ASN A 106 7.22 -1.52 13.35
N SER A 107 7.20 -2.79 13.76
CA SER A 107 8.40 -3.53 14.22
C SER A 107 9.51 -3.67 13.16
N ASP A 108 9.13 -3.67 11.88
CA ASP A 108 10.02 -3.77 10.72
C ASP A 108 10.54 -2.42 10.22
N ALA A 109 10.20 -1.30 10.88
CA ALA A 109 10.73 0.03 10.54
C ALA A 109 12.27 0.07 10.56
N SER A 110 12.90 -0.75 11.41
CA SER A 110 14.37 -0.90 11.46
C SER A 110 14.98 -1.54 10.21
N SER A 111 14.17 -2.14 9.34
CA SER A 111 14.60 -2.78 8.09
C SER A 111 14.68 -1.80 6.92
N VAL A 112 14.27 -0.54 7.10
CA VAL A 112 14.39 0.51 6.08
C VAL A 112 15.87 0.85 5.88
N PRO A 113 16.45 0.68 4.67
CA PRO A 113 17.84 1.04 4.40
C PRO A 113 18.10 2.54 4.61
N SER A 114 19.32 2.89 4.99
CA SER A 114 19.73 4.31 5.05
C SER A 114 19.67 4.96 3.67
N ALA A 115 19.23 6.23 3.63
CA ALA A 115 19.15 7.05 2.43
C ALA A 115 20.53 7.37 1.83
#